data_AF-A0A2N6ER08-F1
#
_entry.id   AF-A0A2N6ER08-F1
#
_cell.length_a   1.000
_cell.length_b   1.000
_cell.length_c   1.000
_cell.angle_alpha   90.00
_cell.angle_beta   90.00
_cell.angle_gamma   90.00
#
_symmetry.space_group_name_H-M   'P 1'
#
loop_
_entity.id
_entity.type
_entity.pdbx_description
1 polymer ?
#
loop_
_entity_poly.entity_id
_entity_poly.type
_entity_poly.pdbx_seq_one_letter_code
_entity_poly.pdbx_strand_id
1 'polypeptide(L)'
;EEIEKELAGKIVQFDEIVKRVAERGCPHFLCGYLYDLAGLFSSFYKNCPILTAEDQQVRQSRLILSQVTANILKQGLTLLGIETLERM
;
A
#
# COMPACT_ATOMS: atom_id res chain seq x y z
N GLU A 1 -13.51 5.98 -7.13
CA GLU A 1 -12.48 6.89 -7.69
C GLU A 1 -11.72 7.65 -6.62
N GLU A 2 -12.37 8.32 -5.67
CA GLU A 2 -11.67 9.08 -4.62
C GLU A 2 -10.74 8.21 -3.77
N ILE A 3 -11.23 7.05 -3.30
CA ILE A 3 -10.43 6.08 -2.53
C ILE A 3 -9.22 5.54 -3.33
N GLU A 4 -9.37 5.37 -4.66
CA GLU A 4 -8.26 4.94 -5.52
C GLU A 4 -7.16 6.01 -5.58
N LYS A 5 -7.55 7.29 -5.65
CA LYS A 5 -6.62 8.42 -5.63
C LYS A 5 -5.94 8.57 -4.27
N GLU A 6 -6.66 8.39 -3.17
CA GLU A 6 -6.09 8.42 -1.83
C GLU A 6 -5.05 7.30 -1.64
N LEU A 7 -5.37 6.07 -2.06
CA LEU A 7 -4.45 4.95 -2.00
C LEU A 7 -3.20 5.22 -2.86
N ALA A 8 -3.39 5.69 -4.09
CA ALA A 8 -2.27 6.05 -4.97
C ALA A 8 -1.41 7.18 -4.38
N GLY A 9 -2.04 8.19 -3.77
CA GLY A 9 -1.33 9.27 -3.08
C GLY A 9 -0.47 8.74 -1.92
N LYS A 10 -1.02 7.82 -1.12
CA LYS A 10 -0.27 7.18 -0.02
C LYS A 10 0.88 6.33 -0.54
N ILE A 11 0.69 5.60 -1.65
CA ILE A 11 1.75 4.82 -2.31
C ILE A 11 2.95 5.70 -2.69
N VAL A 12 2.70 6.87 -3.29
CA VAL A 12 3.77 7.80 -3.73
C VAL A 12 4.56 8.37 -2.53
N GLN A 13 3.95 8.48 -1.35
CA GLN A 13 4.61 8.97 -0.14
C GLN A 13 5.64 7.99 0.45
N PHE A 14 5.72 6.75 -0.01
CA PHE A 14 6.62 5.74 0.55
C PHE A 14 8.09 6.20 0.59
N ASP A 15 8.59 6.79 -0.51
CA ASP A 15 9.96 7.26 -0.62
C ASP A 15 10.28 8.37 0.40
N GLU A 16 9.34 9.30 0.61
CA GLU A 16 9.49 10.36 1.61
C GLU A 16 9.58 9.79 3.03
N ILE A 17 8.74 8.79 3.34
CA ILE A 17 8.75 8.13 4.66
C ILE A 17 10.06 7.38 4.89
N VAL A 18 10.56 6.66 3.88
CA VAL A 18 11.84 5.94 3.98
C VAL A 18 12.99 6.92 4.21
N LYS A 19 13.04 8.03 3.46
CA LYS A 19 14.04 9.09 3.67
C LYS A 19 13.96 9.68 5.07
N ARG A 20 12.75 10.00 5.55
CA ARG A 20 12.53 10.53 6.90
C ARG A 20 13.02 9.56 7.98
N VAL A 21 12.79 8.26 7.80
CA VAL A 21 13.26 7.22 8.74
C VAL A 21 14.79 7.13 8.71
N ALA A 22 15.41 7.20 7.53
CA ALA A 22 16.87 7.19 7.39
C ALA A 22 17.53 8.42 8.03
N GLU A 23 16.94 9.61 7.87
CA GLU A 23 17.45 10.85 8.46
C GLU A 23 17.28 10.91 9.97
N ARG A 24 16.14 10.44 10.50
CA ARG A 24 15.81 10.57 11.94
C ARG A 24 16.14 9.35 12.78
N GLY A 25 16.47 8.22 12.16
CA GLY A 25 16.68 6.94 12.85
C GLY A 25 15.44 6.45 13.60
N CYS A 26 14.24 6.84 13.13
CA CYS A 26 12.98 6.67 13.86
C CYS A 26 12.03 5.72 13.10
N PRO A 27 12.06 4.40 13.36
CA PRO A 27 11.29 3.42 12.58
C PRO A 27 9.77 3.51 12.75
N HIS A 28 9.28 4.14 13.83
CA HIS A 28 7.85 4.30 14.10
C HIS A 28 7.12 5.09 12.98
N PHE A 29 7.82 5.97 12.26
CA PHE A 29 7.24 6.65 11.09
C PHE A 29 6.87 5.65 9.98
N LEU A 30 7.71 4.65 9.73
CA LEU A 30 7.43 3.59 8.76
C LEU A 30 6.27 2.71 9.26
N CYS A 31 6.26 2.34 10.54
CA CYS A 31 5.17 1.54 11.11
C CYS A 31 3.80 2.24 10.95
N GLY A 32 3.73 3.54 11.29
CA GLY A 32 2.50 4.33 11.14
C GLY A 32 2.06 4.44 9.68
N TYR A 33 3.00 4.68 8.77
CA TYR A 33 2.72 4.71 7.34
C TYR A 33 2.15 3.38 6.82
N LEU A 34 2.75 2.24 7.17
CA LEU A 34 2.30 0.92 6.73
C LEU A 34 0.92 0.58 7.29
N TYR A 35 0.65 0.96 8.54
CA TYR A 35 -0.67 0.80 9.15
C TYR A 35 -1.75 1.59 8.39
N ASP A 36 -1.49 2.87 8.11
CA ASP A 36 -2.40 3.71 7.34
C ASP A 36 -2.63 3.15 5.92
N LEU A 37 -1.54 2.71 5.25
CA LEU A 37 -1.62 2.15 3.89
C LEU A 37 -2.47 0.88 3.86
N ALA A 38 -2.29 -0.01 4.85
CA ALA A 38 -3.11 -1.21 4.99
C ALA A 38 -4.59 -0.87 5.25
N GLY A 39 -4.86 0.16 6.07
CA GLY A 39 -6.22 0.67 6.32
C GLY A 39 -6.89 1.21 5.06
N LEU A 40 -6.18 2.02 4.28
CA LEU A 40 -6.67 2.53 2.99
C LEU A 40 -6.90 1.41 1.98
N PHE A 41 -6.01 0.43 1.92
CA PHE A 41 -6.18 -0.73 1.06
C PHE A 41 -7.41 -1.56 1.44
N SER A 42 -7.67 -1.76 2.73
CA SER A 42 -8.88 -2.46 3.20
C SER A 42 -10.16 -1.73 2.75
N SER A 43 -10.19 -0.40 2.88
CA SER A 43 -11.28 0.44 2.38
C SER A 43 -11.42 0.37 0.86
N PHE A 44 -10.31 0.38 0.11
CA PHE A 44 -10.30 0.19 -1.34
C PHE A 44 -10.87 -1.18 -1.73
N TYR A 45 -10.40 -2.25 -1.10
CA TYR A 45 -10.84 -3.62 -1.38
C TYR A 45 -12.34 -3.82 -1.14
N LYS A 46 -12.88 -3.19 -0.09
CA LYS A 46 -14.32 -3.26 0.23
C LYS A 46 -15.19 -2.47 -0.77
N ASN A 47 -14.75 -1.28 -1.18
CA ASN A 47 -15.59 -0.34 -1.93
C ASN A 47 -15.38 -0.40 -3.46
N CYS A 48 -14.28 -1.00 -3.92
CA CYS A 48 -13.92 -1.06 -5.34
C CYS A 48 -13.80 -2.51 -5.78
N PRO A 49 -14.78 -3.08 -6.51
CA PRO A 49 -14.71 -4.45 -6.99
C PRO A 49 -13.53 -4.62 -7.96
N ILE A 50 -12.58 -5.49 -7.64
CA ILE A 50 -11.37 -5.69 -8.44
C ILE A 50 -11.64 -6.74 -9.53
N LEU A 51 -11.99 -7.97 -9.11
CA LEU A 51 -12.11 -9.12 -10.01
C LEU A 51 -13.42 -9.12 -10.81
N THR A 52 -14.47 -8.53 -10.25
CA THR A 52 -15.82 -8.48 -10.83
C THR A 52 -16.09 -7.18 -11.60
N ALA A 53 -15.09 -6.33 -11.79
CA ALA A 53 -15.24 -5.15 -12.64
C ALA A 53 -15.51 -5.56 -14.10
N GLU A 54 -16.61 -5.04 -14.67
CA GLU A 54 -17.04 -5.33 -16.04
C GLU A 54 -16.09 -4.74 -17.09
N ASP A 55 -15.54 -3.56 -16.81
CA ASP A 55 -14.54 -2.91 -17.65
C ASP A 55 -13.14 -3.51 -17.41
N GLN A 56 -12.56 -4.06 -18.48
CA GLN A 56 -11.23 -4.68 -18.46
C GLN A 56 -10.10 -3.70 -18.11
N GLN A 57 -10.20 -2.42 -18.53
CA GLN A 57 -9.21 -1.39 -18.20
C GLN A 57 -9.27 -1.03 -16.72
N VAL A 58 -10.49 -0.85 -16.18
CA VAL A 58 -10.69 -0.56 -14.75
C VAL A 58 -10.21 -1.72 -13.90
N ARG A 59 -10.54 -2.95 -14.29
CA ARG A 59 -10.05 -4.18 -13.65
C ARG A 59 -8.53 -4.22 -13.60
N GLN A 60 -7.85 -3.95 -14.73
CA GLN A 60 -6.39 -3.96 -14.75
C GLN A 60 -5.77 -2.88 -13.89
N SER A 61 -6.29 -1.65 -13.94
CA SER A 61 -5.83 -0.55 -13.09
C SER A 61 -5.90 -0.93 -11.60
N ARG A 62 -7.01 -1.51 -11.16
CA ARG A 62 -7.20 -1.95 -9.76
C ARG A 62 -6.26 -3.10 -9.36
N LEU A 63 -5.99 -4.03 -10.27
CA LEU A 63 -5.02 -5.11 -10.03
C LEU A 63 -3.60 -4.55 -9.87
N ILE A 64 -3.21 -3.59 -10.70
CA ILE A 64 -1.91 -2.91 -10.59
C ILE A 64 -1.82 -2.17 -9.24
N LEU A 65 -2.84 -1.42 -8.84
CA LEU A 65 -2.86 -0.75 -7.53
C LEU A 65 -2.70 -1.75 -6.38
N SER A 66 -3.37 -2.90 -6.46
CA SER A 66 -3.28 -3.95 -5.46
C SER A 66 -1.87 -4.55 -5.40
N GLN A 67 -1.27 -4.83 -6.55
CA GLN A 67 0.08 -5.38 -6.64
C GLN A 67 1.13 -4.41 -6.09
N VAL A 68 1.03 -3.13 -6.45
CA VAL A 68 1.95 -2.09 -5.96
C VAL A 68 1.81 -1.92 -4.45
N THR A 69 0.59 -1.92 -3.93
CA THR A 69 0.34 -1.86 -2.48
C THR A 69 0.98 -3.04 -1.75
N ALA A 70 0.80 -4.27 -2.26
CA ALA A 70 1.40 -5.47 -1.68
C ALA A 70 2.93 -5.41 -1.67
N ASN A 71 3.52 -4.92 -2.77
CA ASN A 71 4.98 -4.75 -2.87
C ASN A 71 5.52 -3.75 -1.84
N ILE A 72 4.83 -2.61 -1.64
CA ILE A 72 5.23 -1.62 -0.64
C ILE A 72 5.09 -2.16 0.78
N LEU A 73 3.99 -2.84 1.09
CA LEU A 73 3.80 -3.46 2.41
C LEU A 73 4.92 -4.48 2.70
N LYS A 74 5.23 -5.34 1.73
CA LYS A 74 6.32 -6.32 1.85
C LYS A 74 7.68 -5.64 2.03
N GLN A 75 7.99 -4.63 1.23
CA GLN A 75 9.25 -3.89 1.33
C GLN A 75 9.38 -3.16 2.67
N GLY A 76 8.33 -2.45 3.10
CA GLY A 76 8.32 -1.74 4.38
C GLY A 76 8.49 -2.68 5.58
N LEU A 77 7.80 -3.82 5.59
CA LEU A 77 7.97 -4.84 6.63
C LEU A 77 9.38 -5.45 6.61
N THR A 78 9.93 -5.70 5.41
CA THR A 78 11.31 -6.19 5.26
C THR A 78 12.33 -5.17 5.80
N LEU A 79 12.14 -3.87 5.57
CA LEU A 79 12.99 -2.80 6.12
C LEU A 79 12.92 -2.74 7.66
N LEU A 80 11.81 -3.17 8.26
CA LEU A 80 11.65 -3.31 9.71
C LEU A 80 12.21 -4.64 10.25
N GLY A 81 12.73 -5.52 9.39
CA GLY A 81 13.20 -6.86 9.77
C GLY A 81 12.06 -7.85 10.05
N ILE A 82 10.85 -7.59 9.54
CA ILE A 82 9.68 -8.44 9.71
C ILE A 82 9.49 -9.27 8.45
N GLU A 83 9.56 -10.59 8.59
CA GLU A 83 9.28 -11.53 7.49
C GLU A 83 7.77 -11.59 7.20
N THR A 84 7.44 -11.76 5.92
CA THR A 84 6.05 -11.83 5.44
C THR A 84 5.74 -13.22 4.92
N LEU A 85 4.51 -13.69 5.16
CA LEU A 85 3.98 -14.93 4.61
C LEU A 85 3.26 -14.65 3.28
N GLU A 86 3.32 -15.59 2.33
CA GLU A 86 2.56 -15.47 1.08
C GLU A 86 1.05 -15.64 1.29
N ARG A 87 0.66 -16.34 2.36
CA ARG A 87 -0.73 -16.55 2.77
C ARG A 87 -0.79 -16.70 4.28
N MET A 88 -1.71 -15.97 4.91
CA MET A 88 -2.14 -16.20 6.30
C MET A 88 -3.20 -17.28 6.37
#